data_AF-A0A9P0QB82-F1
#
_entry.id   AF-A0A9P0QB82-F1
#
_cell.length_a   1.000
_cell.length_b   1.000
_cell.length_c   1.000
_cell.angle_alpha   90.00
_cell.angle_beta   90.00
_cell.angle_gamma   90.00
#
_symmetry.space_group_name_H-M   'P 1'
#
loop_
_entity.id
_entity.type
_entity.pdbx_description
1 polymer ?
#
loop_
_entity_poly.entity_id
_entity_poly.type
_entity_poly.pdbx_seq_one_letter_code
_entity_poly.pdbx_strand_id
1 'polypeptide(L)' 'MINIPPELIQPGLFANTLGLKLPPVTCVIWDKRDSFDCIVILDYDTTKFTYGFGTATEATGSSHLS' A
#
# COMPACT_ATOMS: atom_id res chain seq x y z
N MET A 1 15.46 -3.16 -5.47
CA MET A 1 14.08 -2.82 -5.88
C MET A 1 13.27 -4.11 -5.88
N ILE A 2 12.08 -4.10 -5.29
CA ILE A 2 11.15 -5.24 -5.28
C ILE A 2 9.80 -4.83 -5.86
N ASN A 3 9.12 -5.77 -6.51
CA ASN A 3 7.77 -5.58 -7.01
C ASN A 3 6.79 -6.27 -6.05
N ILE A 4 5.83 -5.50 -5.54
CA ILE A 4 4.74 -6.01 -4.70
C ILE A 4 3.46 -5.95 -5.54
N PRO A 5 2.82 -7.10 -5.82
CA PRO A 5 1.57 -7.11 -6.56
C PRO A 5 0.47 -6.35 -5.78
N PRO A 6 -0.29 -5.45 -6.43
CA PRO A 6 -1.28 -4.61 -5.76
C PRO A 6 -2.39 -5.42 -5.09
N GLU A 7 -2.75 -6.60 -5.63
CA GLU A 7 -3.75 -7.51 -5.07
C GLU A 7 -3.38 -8.07 -3.68
N LEU A 8 -2.10 -8.01 -3.29
CA LEU A 8 -1.64 -8.43 -1.98
C LEU A 8 -1.77 -7.32 -0.93
N ILE A 9 -2.00 -6.07 -1.32
CA ILE A 9 -2.08 -4.90 -0.44
C ILE A 9 -3.56 -4.59 -0.17
N GLN A 10 -3.94 -4.60 1.11
CA GLN A 10 -5.29 -4.25 1.54
C GLN A 10 -5.25 -3.22 2.69
N PRO A 11 -6.31 -2.41 2.85
CA PRO A 11 -6.41 -1.51 4.00
C PRO A 11 -6.26 -2.26 5.32
N GLY A 12 -5.37 -1.78 6.19
CA GLY A 12 -5.10 -2.42 7.49
C GLY A 12 -4.17 -3.64 7.44
N LEU A 13 -3.55 -3.95 6.29
CA LEU A 13 -2.59 -5.04 6.18
C LEU A 13 -1.31 -4.76 6.99
N PHE A 14 -0.88 -5.75 7.79
CA PHE A 14 0.39 -5.69 8.51
C PHE A 14 1.57 -6.10 7.61
N ALA A 15 2.70 -5.41 7.78
CA ALA A 15 3.93 -5.67 7.03
C ALA A 15 4.44 -7.12 7.15
N ASN A 16 4.35 -7.71 8.35
CA ASN A 16 4.76 -9.10 8.57
C ASN A 16 3.85 -10.08 7.81
N THR A 17 2.55 -9.78 7.74
CA THR A 17 1.59 -10.57 6.97
C THR A 17 1.84 -10.48 5.47
N LEU A 18 2.26 -9.30 4.98
CA LEU A 18 2.64 -9.12 3.58
C LEU A 18 3.85 -9.99 3.22
N GLY A 19 4.90 -9.99 4.05
CA GLY A 19 6.11 -10.78 3.83
C GLY A 19 5.86 -12.27 3.57
N LEU A 20 4.91 -12.86 4.32
CA LEU A 20 4.53 -14.27 4.19
C LEU A 20 3.82 -14.61 2.86
N LYS A 21 3.29 -13.60 2.15
CA LYS A 21 2.56 -13.78 0.88
C LYS A 21 3.42 -13.48 -0.34
N LEU A 22 4.64 -12.97 -0.16
CA LEU A 22 5.52 -12.60 -1.27
C LEU A 22 6.18 -13.84 -1.90
N PRO A 23 6.50 -13.80 -3.21
CA PRO A 23 7.33 -14.82 -3.84
C PRO A 23 8.68 -14.97 -3.13
N PRO A 24 9.29 -16.17 -3.10
CA PRO A 24 10.51 -16.44 -2.32
C PRO A 24 11.65 -15.45 -2.59
N VAL A 25 11.87 -15.08 -3.86
CA VAL A 25 12.93 -14.12 -4.25
C VAL A 25 12.69 -12.73 -3.65
N THR A 26 11.43 -12.29 -3.63
CA THR A 26 11.05 -10.99 -3.09
C THR A 26 11.10 -10.99 -1.56
N CYS A 27 10.73 -12.10 -0.93
CA CYS A 27 10.76 -12.27 0.53
C CYS A 27 12.15 -12.03 1.11
N VAL A 28 13.20 -12.58 0.48
CA VAL A 28 14.60 -12.40 0.94
C VAL A 28 15.02 -10.93 1.04
N ILE A 29 14.49 -10.08 0.16
CA ILE A 29 14.77 -8.64 0.19
C ILE A 29 13.84 -7.94 1.20
N TRP A 30 12.57 -8.32 1.27
CA TRP A 30 11.59 -7.81 2.22
C TRP A 30 12.00 -8.05 3.69
N ASP A 31 12.61 -9.20 3.98
CA ASP A 31 13.09 -9.54 5.33
C ASP A 31 14.24 -8.64 5.81
N LYS A 32 14.88 -7.93 4.88
CA LYS A 32 15.94 -6.96 5.17
C LYS A 32 15.42 -5.53 5.18
N ARG A 33 14.11 -5.30 5.02
CA ARG A 33 13.54 -3.94 4.87
C ARG A 33 13.91 -3.01 6.05
N ASP A 34 13.98 -3.58 7.25
CA ASP A 34 14.28 -2.83 8.48
C ASP A 34 15.77 -2.47 8.62
N SER A 35 16.64 -3.01 7.75
CA SER A 35 18.08 -2.69 7.70
C SER A 35 18.43 -1.51 6.79
N PHE A 36 17.46 -0.99 6.01
CA PHE A 36 17.69 0.15 5.14
C PHE A 36 17.36 1.45 5.86
N ASP A 37 18.19 2.48 5.67
CA ASP A 37 17.96 3.82 6.23
C ASP A 37 16.73 4.51 5.62
N CYS A 38 16.35 4.12 4.40
CA CYS A 38 15.23 4.69 3.66
C CYS A 38 14.57 3.65 2.75
N ILE A 39 13.24 3.70 2.69
CA ILE A 39 12.42 2.90 1.77
C ILE A 39 11.66 3.87 0.86
N VAL A 40 11.82 3.69 -0.45
CA VAL A 40 11.10 4.46 -1.47
C VAL A 40 9.98 3.61 -2.05
N ILE A 41 8.77 4.14 -2.05
CA ILE A 41 7.57 3.51 -2.61
C ILE A 41 7.25 4.18 -3.93
N LEU A 42 6.97 3.37 -4.95
CA LEU A 42 6.62 3.80 -6.29
C LEU A 42 5.31 3.11 -6.69
N ASP A 43 4.41 3.87 -7.29
CA ASP A 43 3.26 3.35 -8.02
C ASP A 43 3.04 4.19 -9.30
N TYR A 44 2.07 3.81 -10.12
CA TYR A 44 1.78 4.50 -11.37
C TYR A 44 0.86 5.72 -11.18
N ASP A 45 -0.06 5.63 -10.22
CA ASP A 45 -1.21 6.54 -10.13
C ASP A 45 -1.08 7.56 -8.99
N THR A 46 -0.12 7.39 -8.08
CA THR A 46 0.10 8.34 -6.98
C THR A 46 1.15 9.36 -7.35
N THR A 47 0.73 10.62 -7.26
CA THR A 47 1.60 11.78 -7.40
C THR A 47 1.56 12.57 -6.09
N LYS A 48 2.41 13.59 -5.94
CA LYS A 48 2.38 14.50 -4.80
C LYS A 48 1.01 15.17 -4.55
N PHE A 49 0.11 15.17 -5.54
CA PHE A 49 -1.23 15.76 -5.45
C PHE A 49 -2.30 14.76 -4.99
N THR A 50 -2.05 13.47 -5.13
CA THR A 50 -2.96 12.40 -4.70
C THR A 50 -2.47 11.70 -3.43
N TYR A 51 -1.19 11.88 -3.09
CA TYR A 51 -0.59 11.45 -1.83
C TYR A 51 -1.11 12.33 -0.66
N GLY A 52 -2.28 11.98 -0.11
CA GLY A 52 -2.87 12.71 1.02
C GLY A 52 -4.39 12.59 1.20
N PHE A 53 -5.14 12.08 0.21
CA PHE A 53 -6.60 11.86 0.34
C PHE A 53 -6.96 10.51 0.97
N GLY A 54 -6.17 10.10 1.97
CA GLY A 54 -6.59 9.10 2.95
C GLY A 54 -7.45 9.75 4.03
N THR A 55 -8.62 10.29 3.68
CA THR A 55 -9.65 10.64 4.68
C THR A 55 -11.00 10.09 4.26
N ALA A 56 -11.54 9.23 5.10
CA ALA A 56 -12.88 8.68 5.04
C ALA A 56 -13.96 9.78 4.97
N THR A 57 -14.61 9.95 3.81
CA THR A 57 -15.95 10.57 3.65
C THR A 57 -16.38 10.33 2.20
N GLU A 58 -17.19 9.31 1.92
CA GLU A 58 -18.58 9.53 1.45
C GLU A 58 -19.54 8.45 2.00
N ALA A 59 -19.43 8.14 3.30
CA ALA A 59 -20.47 7.44 4.04
C ALA A 59 -21.28 8.44 4.89
N THR A 60 -21.93 9.42 4.24
CA THR A 60 -23.07 10.17 4.79
C THR A 60 -23.68 11.03 3.68
N GLY A 61 -24.90 10.69 3.24
CA GLY A 61 -25.73 11.62 2.49
C GLY A 61 -26.63 11.03 1.40
N SER A 62 -27.47 10.04 1.73
CA SER A 62 -28.75 9.94 1.01
C SER A 62 -29.50 11.27 1.14
N SER A 63 -29.75 11.97 0.03
CA SER A 63 -31.03 12.60 -0.36
C SER A 63 -30.83 13.81 -1.28
N HIS A 64 -31.05 13.64 -2.58
CA HIS A 64 -32.21 14.22 -3.27
C HIS A 64 -32.17 13.86 -4.76
N LEU A 65 -33.11 13.00 -5.16
CA LEU A 65 -33.74 13.10 -6.46
C LEU A 65 -34.57 14.39 -6.45
N SER A 66 -34.32 15.31 -7.38
CA SER A 66 -35.24 16.33 -7.89
C SER A 66 -34.70 16.80 -9.24
#